data_AF-A0A090GEA0-F1
#
_entry.id   AF-A0A090GEA0-F1
#
_cell.length_a   1.000
_cell.length_b   1.000
_cell.length_c   1.000
_cell.angle_alpha   90.00
_cell.angle_beta   90.00
_cell.angle_gamma   90.00
#
_symmetry.space_group_name_H-M   'P 1'
#
loop_
_entity.id
_entity.type
_entity.pdbx_description
1 polymer ?
#
loop_
_entity_poly.entity_id
_entity_poly.type
_entity_poly.pdbx_seq_one_letter_code
_entity_poly.pdbx_strand_id
1 'polypeptide(L)'
;MSSVYVSSRTLNRVEEVMTDLVLCELAGTEPEFVAQLAHHLGLDDTYPVRSVRRSVHESSLGETDVEIVFANQSTSMAVLIENKIRATRMNRQFERYRLRGEEGVTKSLWDRFLVVLAAPQRYIDSLPLQEKELLDGCLTYEWIADWLEGHNRDRHAFKIHILREAILDSHAGYTKKRDTRMTAFHQGVYKIANSEFPGLRMAWVDKAGHDDSIIHLPHALPRRGDKLLLKAKMGTAELRVETRDPIAAESVLRELVDPDWRTTIAKSYAGVEVPVARVDPTLDFAEVEPHVRHFLEALVKLREFYLRREVAEAIEANRGMRRS
;
A
#
# COMPACT_ATOMS: atom_id res chain seq x y z
N MET A 1 -22.23 -14.11 -22.54
CA MET A 1 -21.17 -13.29 -23.16
C MET A 1 -20.12 -13.00 -22.10
N SER A 2 -18.84 -13.28 -22.39
CA SER A 2 -17.75 -12.83 -21.51
C SER A 2 -17.71 -11.31 -21.55
N SER A 3 -17.75 -10.66 -20.38
CA SER A 3 -17.65 -9.21 -20.26
C SER A 3 -16.32 -8.73 -20.86
N VAL A 4 -16.31 -7.58 -21.55
CA VAL A 4 -15.11 -6.98 -22.16
C VAL A 4 -13.96 -6.87 -21.16
N TYR A 5 -14.28 -6.67 -19.88
CA TYR A 5 -13.34 -6.53 -18.78
C TYR A 5 -12.60 -7.83 -18.42
N VAL A 6 -13.26 -8.98 -18.60
CA VAL A 6 -12.65 -10.31 -18.36
C VAL A 6 -11.63 -10.62 -19.45
N SER A 7 -11.95 -10.33 -20.71
CA SER A 7 -11.05 -10.57 -21.84
C SER A 7 -9.82 -9.66 -21.84
N SER A 8 -9.96 -8.43 -21.35
CA SER A 8 -8.89 -7.43 -21.37
C SER A 8 -7.97 -7.45 -20.14
N ARG A 9 -8.30 -8.24 -19.11
CA ARG A 9 -7.60 -8.23 -17.80
C ARG A 9 -7.44 -6.79 -17.27
N THR A 10 -8.52 -6.01 -17.31
CA THR A 10 -8.48 -4.57 -17.00
C THR A 10 -7.98 -4.31 -15.57
N LEU A 11 -8.33 -5.18 -14.63
CA LEU A 11 -7.91 -5.11 -13.24
C LEU A 11 -6.99 -6.28 -12.91
N ASN A 12 -5.74 -5.98 -12.52
CA ASN A 12 -4.80 -7.01 -12.07
C ASN A 12 -5.17 -7.55 -10.67
N ARG A 13 -5.84 -6.72 -9.86
CA ARG A 13 -6.30 -7.04 -8.51
C ARG A 13 -7.37 -6.03 -8.09
N VAL A 14 -8.37 -6.49 -7.34
CA VAL A 14 -9.35 -5.62 -6.68
C VAL A 14 -8.90 -5.37 -5.24
N GLU A 15 -8.84 -4.10 -4.84
CA GLU A 15 -8.55 -3.70 -3.46
C GLU A 15 -9.82 -3.17 -2.78
N GLU A 16 -9.86 -3.19 -1.44
CA GLU A 16 -11.04 -2.80 -0.65
C GLU A 16 -11.54 -1.39 -1.01
N VAL A 17 -10.60 -0.46 -1.28
CA VAL A 17 -10.92 0.90 -1.76
C VAL A 17 -11.78 0.94 -3.02
N MET A 18 -11.65 -0.04 -3.91
CA MET A 18 -12.46 -0.09 -5.13
C MET A 18 -13.90 -0.47 -4.80
N THR A 19 -14.09 -1.44 -3.89
CA THR A 19 -15.41 -1.83 -3.42
C THR A 19 -16.06 -0.77 -2.54
N ASP A 20 -15.27 -0.01 -1.76
CA ASP A 20 -15.77 1.16 -1.02
C ASP A 20 -16.38 2.18 -1.98
N LEU A 21 -15.67 2.50 -3.07
CA LEU A 21 -16.13 3.45 -4.07
C LEU A 21 -17.39 2.96 -4.80
N VAL A 22 -17.50 1.65 -5.06
CA VAL A 22 -18.73 1.06 -5.60
C VAL A 22 -19.89 1.25 -4.63
N LEU A 23 -19.70 0.96 -3.34
CA LEU A 23 -20.75 1.16 -2.32
C LEU A 23 -21.14 2.64 -2.19
N CYS A 24 -20.16 3.54 -2.15
CA CYS A 24 -20.42 4.97 -2.05
C CYS A 24 -21.20 5.50 -3.26
N GLU A 25 -20.82 5.07 -4.46
CA GLU A 25 -21.50 5.47 -5.67
C GLU A 25 -22.93 4.92 -5.69
N LEU A 26 -23.17 3.63 -5.42
CA LEU A 26 -24.52 3.06 -5.39
C LEU A 26 -25.41 3.75 -4.36
N ALA A 27 -24.89 4.01 -3.15
CA ALA A 27 -25.63 4.73 -2.12
C ALA A 27 -25.93 6.19 -2.51
N GLY A 28 -25.07 6.82 -3.31
CA GLY A 28 -25.24 8.22 -3.73
C GLY A 28 -26.04 8.42 -5.01
N THR A 29 -26.12 7.40 -5.89
CA THR A 29 -26.66 7.57 -7.26
C THR A 29 -27.82 6.65 -7.60
N GLU A 30 -28.08 5.58 -6.82
CA GLU A 30 -29.12 4.59 -7.10
C GLU A 30 -30.15 4.52 -5.95
N PRO A 31 -31.23 5.33 -5.96
CA PRO A 31 -32.24 5.34 -4.89
C PRO A 31 -32.91 3.98 -4.65
N GLU A 32 -33.07 3.18 -5.70
CA GLU A 32 -33.63 1.83 -5.60
C GLU A 32 -32.68 0.87 -4.87
N PHE A 33 -31.36 1.03 -5.04
CA PHE A 33 -30.37 0.27 -4.27
C PHE A 33 -30.49 0.62 -2.79
N VAL A 34 -30.61 1.91 -2.46
CA VAL A 34 -30.76 2.38 -1.08
C VAL A 34 -32.02 1.81 -0.43
N ALA A 35 -33.16 1.83 -1.13
CA ALA A 35 -34.40 1.25 -0.61
C ALA A 35 -34.26 -0.25 -0.35
N GLN A 36 -33.62 -1.00 -1.26
CA GLN A 36 -33.37 -2.43 -1.09
C GLN A 36 -32.35 -2.72 0.01
N LEU A 37 -31.32 -1.88 0.17
CA LEU A 37 -30.35 -1.97 1.25
C LEU A 37 -31.03 -1.76 2.62
N ALA A 38 -31.88 -0.73 2.73
CA ALA A 38 -32.63 -0.47 3.95
C ALA A 38 -33.51 -1.67 4.32
N HIS A 39 -34.26 -2.21 3.36
CA HIS A 39 -35.07 -3.40 3.56
C HIS A 39 -34.24 -4.63 3.96
N HIS A 40 -33.10 -4.85 3.30
CA HIS A 40 -32.16 -5.95 3.59
C HIS A 40 -31.60 -5.87 5.02
N LEU A 41 -31.44 -4.66 5.56
CA LEU A 41 -31.01 -4.40 6.94
C LEU A 41 -32.17 -4.37 7.96
N GLY A 42 -33.39 -4.73 7.55
CA GLY A 42 -34.56 -4.76 8.43
C GLY A 42 -35.09 -3.38 8.80
N LEU A 43 -34.86 -2.36 7.96
CA LEU A 43 -35.41 -1.03 8.12
C LEU A 43 -36.75 -0.92 7.39
N ASP A 44 -37.82 -0.64 8.14
CA ASP A 44 -39.18 -0.49 7.60
C ASP A 44 -39.40 0.88 6.93
N ASP A 45 -38.59 1.87 7.27
CA ASP A 45 -38.67 3.23 6.75
C ASP A 45 -37.55 3.49 5.73
N THR A 46 -37.91 4.03 4.56
CA THR A 46 -36.95 4.60 3.62
C THR A 46 -36.76 6.08 3.93
N TYR A 47 -35.58 6.47 4.41
CA TYR A 47 -35.20 7.88 4.49
C TYR A 47 -34.30 8.27 3.32
N PRO A 48 -34.36 9.51 2.82
CA PRO A 48 -33.43 9.95 1.81
C PRO A 48 -32.00 9.94 2.36
N VAL A 49 -31.05 9.65 1.47
CA VAL A 49 -29.62 9.73 1.79
C VAL A 49 -29.26 11.20 1.98
N ARG A 50 -28.84 11.55 3.20
CA ARG A 50 -28.33 12.87 3.54
C ARG A 50 -26.84 12.98 3.20
N SER A 51 -26.07 11.93 3.46
CA SER A 51 -24.64 11.93 3.15
C SER A 51 -24.10 10.52 2.95
N VAL A 52 -23.10 10.43 2.08
CA VAL A 52 -22.25 9.24 1.88
C VAL A 52 -20.81 9.68 2.01
N ARG A 53 -20.06 9.06 2.91
CA ARG A 53 -18.65 9.38 3.17
C ARG A 53 -17.81 8.10 3.15
N ARG A 54 -16.56 8.24 2.72
CA ARG A 54 -15.56 7.16 2.68
C ARG A 54 -14.39 7.52 3.60
N SER A 55 -13.79 6.53 4.27
CA SER A 55 -12.60 6.70 5.11
C SER A 55 -12.75 7.83 6.15
N VAL A 56 -13.76 7.71 7.00
CA VAL A 56 -14.07 8.77 7.97
C VAL A 56 -13.25 8.60 9.25
N HIS A 57 -12.36 9.56 9.53
CA HIS A 57 -11.44 9.57 10.68
C HIS A 57 -11.76 10.62 11.75
N GLU A 58 -13.00 11.13 11.79
CA GLU A 58 -13.37 12.30 12.63
C GLU A 58 -13.26 12.08 14.15
N SER A 59 -12.87 10.89 14.61
CA SER A 59 -12.59 10.60 16.02
C SER A 59 -11.36 9.71 16.21
N SER A 60 -10.81 9.74 17.43
CA SER A 60 -9.71 8.86 17.84
C SER A 60 -10.12 7.39 17.96
N LEU A 61 -11.39 7.06 17.71
CA LEU A 61 -11.98 5.73 17.89
C LEU A 61 -11.83 4.82 16.67
N GLY A 62 -11.36 5.35 15.54
CA GLY A 62 -11.03 4.55 14.34
C GLY A 62 -11.59 5.12 13.04
N GLU A 63 -11.20 4.49 11.93
CA GLU A 63 -11.72 4.75 10.60
C GLU A 63 -13.02 3.97 10.37
N THR A 64 -13.98 4.61 9.70
CA THR A 64 -15.11 3.94 9.05
C THR A 64 -14.89 3.90 7.54
N ASP A 65 -14.91 2.71 6.94
CA ASP A 65 -14.64 2.53 5.52
C ASP A 65 -15.69 3.25 4.68
N VAL A 66 -16.97 2.97 4.93
CA VAL A 66 -18.11 3.64 4.31
C VAL A 66 -19.15 4.04 5.36
N GLU A 67 -19.56 5.30 5.34
CA GLU A 67 -20.59 5.84 6.22
C GLU A 67 -21.74 6.39 5.37
N ILE A 68 -22.95 5.87 5.60
CA ILE A 68 -24.17 6.35 4.95
C ILE A 68 -25.07 6.93 6.03
N VAL A 69 -25.54 8.16 5.86
CA VAL A 69 -26.53 8.77 6.77
C VAL A 69 -27.83 8.96 6.03
N PHE A 70 -28.85 8.28 6.52
CA PHE A 70 -30.25 8.42 6.15
C PHE A 70 -30.89 9.46 7.06
N ALA A 71 -31.63 10.42 6.54
CA ALA A 71 -32.31 11.40 7.40
C ALA A 71 -33.58 11.97 6.77
N ASN A 72 -34.59 12.23 7.59
CA ASN A 72 -35.75 13.06 7.25
C ASN A 72 -35.85 14.24 8.24
N GLN A 73 -37.01 14.90 8.31
CA GLN A 73 -37.20 16.06 9.20
C GLN A 73 -37.28 15.68 10.69
N SER A 74 -37.57 14.43 11.03
CA SER A 74 -37.82 13.98 12.41
C SER A 74 -36.76 13.04 12.96
N THR A 75 -36.00 12.36 12.10
CA THR A 75 -35.00 11.39 12.53
C THR A 75 -33.87 11.20 11.51
N SER A 76 -32.75 10.69 12.00
CA SER A 76 -31.55 10.36 11.26
C SER A 76 -30.95 9.04 11.74
N MET A 77 -30.45 8.25 10.80
CA MET A 77 -29.80 6.97 11.06
C MET A 77 -28.50 6.89 10.26
N ALA A 78 -27.42 6.48 10.93
CA ALA A 78 -26.18 6.11 10.26
C ALA A 78 -26.10 4.61 10.00
N VAL A 79 -25.51 4.23 8.87
CA VAL A 79 -25.04 2.87 8.60
C VAL A 79 -23.52 2.96 8.47
N LEU A 80 -22.84 2.39 9.46
CA LEU A 80 -21.39 2.34 9.55
C LEU A 80 -20.95 1.01 8.96
N ILE A 81 -20.43 1.05 7.75
CA ILE A 81 -20.04 -0.14 6.99
C ILE A 81 -18.54 -0.34 7.13
N GLU A 82 -18.16 -1.48 7.71
CA GLU A 82 -16.83 -2.05 7.57
C GLU A 82 -16.82 -2.88 6.29
N ASN A 83 -15.87 -2.64 5.39
CA ASN A 83 -15.79 -3.31 4.10
C ASN A 83 -14.57 -4.24 4.04
N LYS A 84 -14.77 -5.50 3.65
CA LYS A 84 -13.74 -6.52 3.68
C LYS A 84 -13.79 -7.41 2.46
N ILE A 85 -12.67 -7.48 1.74
CA ILE A 85 -12.45 -8.50 0.70
C ILE A 85 -11.69 -9.68 1.32
N ARG A 86 -10.71 -9.42 2.20
CA ARG A 86 -9.73 -10.42 2.66
C ARG A 86 -9.64 -10.51 4.18
N ALA A 87 -9.30 -11.70 4.66
CA ALA A 87 -9.20 -12.06 6.08
C ALA A 87 -7.96 -11.49 6.80
N THR A 88 -7.78 -10.17 6.81
CA THR A 88 -6.89 -9.49 7.76
C THR A 88 -7.68 -9.10 8.99
N ARG A 89 -7.73 -9.99 9.98
CA ARG A 89 -8.38 -9.72 11.26
C ARG A 89 -7.57 -8.70 12.05
N MET A 90 -8.14 -7.52 12.28
CA MET A 90 -7.65 -6.59 13.29
C MET A 90 -8.42 -6.83 14.59
N ASN A 91 -7.72 -6.94 15.73
CA ASN A 91 -8.38 -7.11 17.03
C ASN A 91 -9.38 -5.96 17.27
N ARG A 92 -10.58 -6.31 17.75
CA ARG A 92 -11.64 -5.40 18.21
C ARG A 92 -12.20 -4.42 17.16
N GLN A 93 -12.22 -4.82 15.89
CA GLN A 93 -12.68 -3.92 14.81
C GLN A 93 -14.15 -3.50 14.95
N PHE A 94 -15.06 -4.43 15.19
CA PHE A 94 -16.49 -4.10 15.34
C PHE A 94 -16.80 -3.36 16.64
N GLU A 95 -16.04 -3.60 17.72
CA GLU A 95 -16.14 -2.83 18.96
C GLU A 95 -15.87 -1.34 18.70
N ARG A 96 -14.87 -1.01 17.86
CA ARG A 96 -14.58 0.39 17.49
C ARG A 96 -15.74 1.05 16.75
N TYR A 97 -16.40 0.32 15.84
CA TYR A 97 -17.56 0.84 15.12
C TYR A 97 -18.75 1.09 16.05
N ARG A 98 -18.96 0.21 17.05
CA ARG A 98 -19.98 0.43 18.09
C ARG A 98 -19.70 1.71 18.89
N LEU A 99 -18.48 1.86 19.41
CA LEU A 99 -18.07 3.06 20.14
C LEU A 99 -18.21 4.34 19.30
N ARG A 100 -17.86 4.28 18.02
CA ARG A 100 -18.04 5.42 17.09
C ARG A 100 -19.51 5.75 16.87
N GLY A 101 -20.36 4.73 16.70
CA GLY A 101 -21.80 4.91 16.56
C GLY A 101 -22.41 5.61 17.78
N GLU A 102 -22.05 5.16 18.98
CA GLU A 102 -22.46 5.76 20.26
C GLU A 102 -21.96 7.21 20.41
N GLU A 103 -20.72 7.48 20.00
CA GLU A 103 -20.17 8.83 19.98
C GLU A 103 -20.95 9.74 19.03
N GLY A 104 -21.34 9.24 17.86
CA GLY A 104 -22.16 9.99 16.91
C GLY A 104 -23.55 10.32 17.44
N VAL A 105 -24.17 9.41 18.19
CA VAL A 105 -25.43 9.68 18.92
C VAL A 105 -25.21 10.76 19.98
N THR A 106 -24.17 10.62 20.78
CA THR A 106 -23.82 11.59 21.85
C THR A 106 -23.55 12.99 21.29
N LYS A 107 -22.95 13.08 20.10
CA LYS A 107 -22.67 14.34 19.39
C LYS A 107 -23.83 14.81 18.50
N SER A 108 -24.97 14.13 18.51
CA SER A 108 -26.14 14.46 17.68
C SER A 108 -25.84 14.50 16.17
N LEU A 109 -24.93 13.63 15.70
CA LEU A 109 -24.68 13.42 14.27
C LEU A 109 -25.78 12.57 13.62
N TRP A 110 -26.34 11.64 14.41
CA TRP A 110 -27.48 10.80 14.07
C TRP A 110 -28.23 10.40 15.35
N ASP A 111 -29.51 10.00 15.23
CA ASP A 111 -30.30 9.55 16.39
C ASP A 111 -30.05 8.08 16.74
N ARG A 112 -29.72 7.28 15.72
CA ARG A 112 -29.44 5.85 15.83
C ARG A 112 -28.45 5.41 14.76
N PHE A 113 -27.87 4.22 14.91
CA PHE A 113 -26.92 3.70 13.96
C PHE A 113 -26.99 2.18 13.83
N LEU A 114 -26.50 1.68 12.70
CA LEU A 114 -26.22 0.27 12.45
C LEU A 114 -24.73 0.07 12.17
N VAL A 115 -24.14 -1.02 12.68
CA VAL A 115 -22.83 -1.52 12.31
C VAL A 115 -23.02 -2.67 11.33
N VAL A 116 -22.56 -2.50 10.10
CA VAL A 116 -22.75 -3.45 9.01
C VAL A 116 -21.40 -3.91 8.48
N LEU A 117 -21.29 -5.19 8.16
CA LEU A 117 -20.15 -5.72 7.42
C LEU A 117 -20.52 -5.92 5.96
N ALA A 118 -19.80 -5.25 5.05
CA ALA A 118 -19.85 -5.54 3.62
C ALA A 118 -18.68 -6.46 3.25
N ALA A 119 -18.94 -7.67 2.77
CA ALA A 119 -17.90 -8.65 2.44
C ALA A 119 -18.41 -9.80 1.55
N PRO A 120 -17.54 -10.61 0.93
CA PRO A 120 -17.96 -11.87 0.32
C PRO A 120 -18.64 -12.79 1.36
N GLN A 121 -19.65 -13.55 0.95
CA GLN A 121 -20.39 -14.46 1.84
C GLN A 121 -19.46 -15.38 2.63
N ARG A 122 -18.43 -15.92 1.96
CA ARG A 122 -17.42 -16.78 2.60
C ARG A 122 -16.70 -16.10 3.77
N TYR A 123 -16.44 -14.80 3.66
CA TYR A 123 -15.80 -14.05 4.75
C TYR A 123 -16.72 -14.01 5.96
N ILE A 124 -18.00 -13.66 5.75
CA ILE A 124 -19.02 -13.59 6.79
C ILE A 124 -19.21 -14.95 7.47
N ASP A 125 -19.24 -16.02 6.67
CA ASP A 125 -19.37 -17.40 7.19
C ASP A 125 -18.19 -17.77 8.11
N SER A 126 -16.99 -17.25 7.83
CA SER A 126 -15.77 -17.51 8.60
C SER A 126 -15.65 -16.73 9.91
N LEU A 127 -16.55 -15.77 10.17
CA LEU A 127 -16.48 -14.93 11.37
C LEU A 127 -16.83 -15.71 12.65
N PRO A 128 -16.08 -15.49 13.75
CA PRO A 128 -16.47 -15.98 15.07
C PRO A 128 -17.84 -15.43 15.48
N LEU A 129 -18.59 -16.22 16.26
CA LEU A 129 -19.92 -15.83 16.72
C LEU A 129 -19.90 -14.51 17.51
N GLN A 130 -18.89 -14.32 18.36
CA GLN A 130 -18.74 -13.10 19.17
C GLN A 130 -18.56 -11.84 18.32
N GLU A 131 -17.92 -11.96 17.15
CA GLU A 131 -17.79 -10.85 16.21
C GLU A 131 -19.09 -10.59 15.46
N LYS A 132 -19.85 -11.65 15.12
CA LYS A 132 -21.17 -11.53 14.48
C LYS A 132 -22.19 -10.85 15.39
N GLU A 133 -22.15 -11.09 16.69
CA GLU A 133 -23.02 -10.45 17.69
C GLU A 133 -22.82 -8.92 17.77
N LEU A 134 -21.67 -8.40 17.33
CA LEU A 134 -21.40 -6.97 17.28
C LEU A 134 -21.94 -6.31 16.00
N LEU A 135 -22.46 -7.07 15.04
CA LEU A 135 -23.00 -6.55 13.78
C LEU A 135 -24.53 -6.49 13.86
N ASP A 136 -25.12 -5.43 13.32
CA ASP A 136 -26.57 -5.34 13.11
C ASP A 136 -27.00 -5.98 11.78
N GLY A 137 -26.08 -6.12 10.83
CA GLY A 137 -26.36 -6.74 9.54
C GLY A 137 -25.11 -7.03 8.72
N CYS A 138 -25.29 -7.77 7.64
CA CYS A 138 -24.24 -8.09 6.66
C CYS A 138 -24.74 -7.80 5.25
N LEU A 139 -23.88 -7.21 4.43
CA LEU A 139 -24.14 -6.91 3.02
C LEU A 139 -23.17 -7.72 2.16
N THR A 140 -23.64 -8.80 1.55
CA THR A 140 -22.75 -9.68 0.80
C THR A 140 -22.46 -9.12 -0.58
N TYR A 141 -21.24 -9.29 -1.10
CA TYR A 141 -20.93 -8.86 -2.47
C TYR A 141 -21.75 -9.61 -3.50
N GLU A 142 -22.10 -10.85 -3.19
CA GLU A 142 -23.02 -11.68 -3.96
C GLU A 142 -24.38 -11.01 -4.07
N TRP A 143 -24.96 -10.54 -2.95
CA TRP A 143 -26.23 -9.82 -2.96
C TRP A 143 -26.16 -8.53 -3.79
N ILE A 144 -25.07 -7.76 -3.67
CA ILE A 144 -24.90 -6.52 -4.45
C ILE A 144 -24.77 -6.86 -5.95
N ALA A 145 -24.00 -7.90 -6.31
CA ALA A 145 -23.81 -8.30 -7.69
C ALA A 145 -25.13 -8.80 -8.31
N ASP A 146 -25.91 -9.61 -7.57
CA ASP A 146 -27.22 -10.10 -8.00
C ASP A 146 -28.21 -8.94 -8.20
N TRP A 147 -28.20 -7.95 -7.30
CA TRP A 147 -29.01 -6.73 -7.45
C TRP A 147 -28.64 -5.97 -8.73
N LEU A 148 -27.35 -5.74 -8.98
CA LEU A 148 -26.87 -5.03 -10.17
C LEU A 148 -27.21 -5.77 -11.47
N GLU A 149 -27.14 -7.10 -11.45
CA GLU A 149 -27.48 -7.96 -12.59
C GLU A 149 -28.98 -7.92 -12.90
N GLY A 150 -29.83 -7.98 -11.86
CA GLY A 150 -31.27 -7.89 -12.00
C GLY A 150 -31.76 -6.50 -12.43
N HIS A 151 -31.05 -5.44 -12.02
CA HIS A 151 -31.46 -4.07 -12.30
C HIS A 151 -31.02 -3.59 -13.69
N ASN A 152 -29.73 -3.64 -14.02
CA ASN A 152 -29.22 -3.33 -15.36
C ASN A 152 -27.79 -3.86 -15.58
N ARG A 153 -27.69 -5.12 -16.02
CA ARG A 153 -26.41 -5.80 -16.22
C ARG A 153 -25.41 -5.03 -17.08
N ASP A 154 -25.85 -4.47 -18.21
CA ASP A 154 -24.94 -3.83 -19.17
C ASP A 154 -24.43 -2.49 -18.62
N ARG A 155 -25.30 -1.69 -18.01
CA ARG A 155 -24.93 -0.42 -17.34
C ARG A 155 -23.99 -0.65 -16.16
N HIS A 156 -24.13 -1.78 -15.47
CA HIS A 156 -23.36 -2.10 -14.27
C HIS A 156 -22.23 -3.12 -14.50
N ALA A 157 -21.93 -3.46 -15.76
CA ALA A 157 -21.00 -4.53 -16.11
C ALA A 157 -19.61 -4.40 -15.44
N PHE A 158 -19.13 -3.17 -15.28
CA PHE A 158 -17.85 -2.90 -14.60
C PHE A 158 -17.93 -3.09 -13.07
N LYS A 159 -19.00 -2.62 -12.42
CA LYS A 159 -19.23 -2.79 -10.97
C LYS A 159 -19.40 -4.28 -10.63
N ILE A 160 -20.17 -4.99 -11.45
CA ILE A 160 -20.33 -6.45 -11.36
C ILE A 160 -18.98 -7.15 -11.51
N HIS A 161 -18.14 -6.72 -12.46
CA HIS A 161 -16.80 -7.28 -12.62
C HIS A 161 -15.92 -7.06 -11.37
N ILE A 162 -15.90 -5.86 -10.79
CA ILE A 162 -15.17 -5.57 -9.53
C ILE A 162 -15.62 -6.52 -8.41
N LEU A 163 -16.93 -6.65 -8.19
CA LEU A 163 -17.47 -7.49 -7.11
C LEU A 163 -17.17 -8.97 -7.33
N ARG A 164 -17.30 -9.45 -8.57
CA ARG A 164 -16.99 -10.85 -8.92
C ARG A 164 -15.50 -11.17 -8.74
N GLU A 165 -14.60 -10.27 -9.11
CA GLU A 165 -13.16 -10.44 -8.84
C GLU A 165 -12.87 -10.43 -7.33
N ALA A 166 -13.52 -9.56 -6.55
CA ALA A 166 -13.41 -9.56 -5.08
C ALA A 166 -13.90 -10.88 -4.46
N ILE A 167 -15.03 -11.41 -4.93
CA ILE A 167 -15.57 -12.71 -4.51
C ILE A 167 -14.58 -13.83 -4.86
N LEU A 168 -14.05 -13.87 -6.10
CA LEU A 168 -13.08 -14.87 -6.53
C LEU A 168 -11.79 -14.83 -5.71
N ASP A 169 -11.28 -13.64 -5.39
CA ASP A 169 -10.10 -13.49 -4.55
C ASP A 169 -10.33 -14.00 -3.12
N SER A 170 -11.57 -13.95 -2.62
CA SER A 170 -11.97 -14.61 -1.37
C SER A 170 -12.00 -16.15 -1.48
N HIS A 171 -12.26 -16.70 -2.68
CA HIS A 171 -12.33 -18.13 -2.95
C HIS A 171 -10.97 -18.81 -3.08
N ALA A 172 -9.92 -18.07 -3.46
CA ALA A 172 -8.56 -18.60 -3.62
C ALA A 172 -7.94 -19.18 -2.34
N GLY A 173 -8.66 -19.13 -1.21
CA GLY A 173 -8.17 -19.52 0.09
C GLY A 173 -7.18 -18.49 0.57
N TYR A 174 -7.11 -18.30 1.88
CA TYR A 174 -6.13 -17.44 2.51
C TYR A 174 -4.71 -18.01 2.28
N THR A 175 -4.19 -17.85 1.07
CA THR A 175 -2.76 -17.88 0.84
C THR A 175 -2.30 -16.52 1.32
N LYS A 176 -1.76 -16.48 2.54
CA LYS A 176 -1.19 -15.32 3.22
C LYS A 176 -0.31 -14.49 2.27
N LYS A 177 -0.89 -13.65 1.40
CA LYS A 177 -0.17 -12.63 0.65
C LYS A 177 0.01 -11.43 1.57
N ARG A 178 0.87 -11.70 2.55
CA ARG A 178 1.70 -10.79 3.33
C ARG A 178 1.80 -9.41 2.67
N ASP A 179 1.21 -8.41 3.31
CA ASP A 179 1.77 -7.06 3.31
C ASP A 179 3.07 -7.02 4.15
N THR A 180 4.02 -7.87 3.77
CA THR A 180 5.41 -7.88 4.26
C THR A 180 6.36 -8.24 3.12
N ARG A 181 5.99 -8.09 1.84
CA ARG A 181 6.90 -8.42 0.74
C ARG A 181 8.08 -7.48 0.71
N MET A 182 7.85 -6.18 0.84
CA MET A 182 8.94 -5.22 0.95
C MET A 182 9.76 -5.44 2.22
N THR A 183 9.11 -5.71 3.36
CA THR A 183 9.80 -6.08 4.59
C THR A 183 10.63 -7.37 4.41
N ALA A 184 10.08 -8.41 3.79
CA ALA A 184 10.78 -9.67 3.53
C ALA A 184 11.93 -9.48 2.54
N PHE A 185 11.77 -8.61 1.55
CA PHE A 185 12.84 -8.20 0.65
C PHE A 185 13.96 -7.53 1.46
N HIS A 186 13.69 -6.46 2.20
CA HIS A 186 14.69 -5.77 3.04
C HIS A 186 15.39 -6.71 4.02
N GLN A 187 14.63 -7.57 4.72
CA GLN A 187 15.18 -8.52 5.67
C GLN A 187 15.98 -9.64 5.00
N GLY A 188 15.58 -10.07 3.80
CA GLY A 188 16.33 -11.00 2.98
C GLY A 188 17.65 -10.40 2.51
N VAL A 189 17.62 -9.18 1.97
CA VAL A 189 18.84 -8.44 1.59
C VAL A 189 19.74 -8.28 2.80
N TYR A 190 19.20 -7.90 3.97
CA TYR A 190 19.97 -7.77 5.21
C TYR A 190 20.68 -9.07 5.60
N LYS A 191 20.00 -10.22 5.53
CA LYS A 191 20.60 -11.52 5.89
C LYS A 191 21.80 -11.84 5.01
N ILE A 192 21.69 -11.65 3.70
CA ILE A 192 22.79 -11.86 2.75
C ILE A 192 23.89 -10.83 3.01
N ALA A 193 23.54 -9.54 3.09
CA ALA A 193 24.50 -8.47 3.32
C ALA A 193 25.30 -8.67 4.62
N ASN A 194 24.66 -9.10 5.71
CA ASN A 194 25.32 -9.29 6.99
C ASN A 194 26.17 -10.57 7.06
N SER A 195 25.80 -11.62 6.32
CA SER A 195 26.53 -12.90 6.31
C SER A 195 27.66 -12.94 5.28
N GLU A 196 27.41 -12.48 4.06
CA GLU A 196 28.33 -12.58 2.92
C GLU A 196 29.09 -11.26 2.67
N PHE A 197 28.51 -10.10 3.02
CA PHE A 197 29.06 -8.77 2.70
C PHE A 197 29.16 -7.81 3.91
N PRO A 198 29.72 -8.24 5.07
CA PRO A 198 29.62 -7.49 6.33
C PRO A 198 30.22 -6.08 6.28
N GLY A 199 31.14 -5.82 5.33
CA GLY A 199 31.71 -4.49 5.09
C GLY A 199 30.69 -3.42 4.65
N LEU A 200 29.52 -3.84 4.14
CA LEU A 200 28.43 -2.93 3.74
C LEU A 200 27.63 -2.40 4.93
N ARG A 201 27.72 -3.04 6.12
CA ARG A 201 27.12 -2.57 7.37
C ARG A 201 25.65 -2.14 7.21
N MET A 202 24.87 -2.93 6.49
CA MET A 202 23.45 -2.68 6.28
C MET A 202 22.72 -2.72 7.64
N ALA A 203 21.80 -1.79 7.87
CA ALA A 203 21.00 -1.76 9.09
C ALA A 203 19.79 -2.69 8.98
N TRP A 204 19.36 -3.26 10.11
CA TRP A 204 18.12 -4.02 10.19
C TRP A 204 16.91 -3.09 10.12
N VAL A 205 15.82 -3.57 9.52
CA VAL A 205 14.53 -2.88 9.44
C VAL A 205 13.41 -3.84 9.85
N ASP A 206 12.64 -3.45 10.86
CA ASP A 206 11.49 -4.25 11.34
C ASP A 206 10.31 -4.20 10.37
N LYS A 207 10.09 -3.05 9.73
CA LYS A 207 9.04 -2.85 8.72
C LYS A 207 9.50 -1.86 7.65
N ALA A 208 9.53 -2.29 6.40
CA ALA A 208 9.86 -1.41 5.28
C ALA A 208 8.63 -0.56 4.88
N GLY A 209 8.88 0.60 4.27
CA GLY A 209 7.82 1.46 3.73
C GLY A 209 7.10 0.83 2.54
N HIS A 210 5.92 1.36 2.21
CA HIS A 210 5.21 0.96 0.99
C HIS A 210 6.05 1.33 -0.24
N ASP A 211 6.29 0.35 -1.11
CA ASP A 211 7.10 0.48 -2.33
C ASP A 211 8.56 0.95 -2.12
N ASP A 212 9.12 0.72 -0.92
CA ASP A 212 10.48 1.11 -0.55
C ASP A 212 11.56 0.25 -1.24
N SER A 213 11.64 0.37 -2.56
CA SER A 213 12.55 -0.39 -3.41
C SER A 213 13.99 0.14 -3.42
N ILE A 214 14.29 1.15 -2.60
CA ILE A 214 15.62 1.76 -2.48
C ILE A 214 16.16 1.54 -1.07
N ILE A 215 17.18 0.70 -0.93
CA ILE A 215 17.82 0.44 0.35
C ILE A 215 19.00 1.38 0.52
N HIS A 216 19.02 2.14 1.60
CA HIS A 216 20.10 3.05 1.95
C HIS A 216 21.09 2.39 2.91
N LEU A 217 22.39 2.50 2.63
CA LEU A 217 23.47 1.99 3.46
C LEU A 217 24.39 3.14 3.90
N PRO A 218 23.94 4.01 4.84
CA PRO A 218 24.69 5.19 5.28
C PRO A 218 25.92 4.84 6.13
N HIS A 219 26.00 3.61 6.64
CA HIS A 219 27.11 3.16 7.50
C HIS A 219 28.18 2.37 6.74
N ALA A 220 27.99 2.14 5.43
CA ALA A 220 28.95 1.44 4.57
C ALA A 220 30.24 2.25 4.35
N LEU A 221 30.14 3.58 4.46
CA LEU A 221 31.21 4.54 4.19
C LEU A 221 31.64 5.26 5.48
N PRO A 222 32.92 5.66 5.58
CA PRO A 222 33.45 6.26 6.81
C PRO A 222 32.96 7.70 7.04
N ARG A 223 32.57 8.42 5.98
CA ARG A 223 32.15 9.83 6.08
C ARG A 223 30.65 9.94 6.30
N ARG A 224 30.25 10.75 7.28
CA ARG A 224 28.85 11.13 7.49
C ARG A 224 28.34 11.93 6.29
N GLY A 225 27.18 11.54 5.75
CA GLY A 225 26.53 12.19 4.60
C GLY A 225 26.60 11.35 3.34
N ASP A 226 27.76 10.78 3.09
CA ASP A 226 27.98 9.84 1.98
C ASP A 226 27.30 8.51 2.27
N LYS A 227 26.84 7.85 1.21
CA LYS A 227 26.09 6.59 1.34
C LYS A 227 26.11 5.78 0.07
N LEU A 228 25.90 4.48 0.25
CA LEU A 228 25.58 3.58 -0.84
C LEU A 228 24.07 3.33 -0.90
N LEU A 229 23.54 3.06 -2.09
CA LEU A 229 22.14 2.76 -2.32
C LEU A 229 21.97 1.58 -3.26
N LEU A 230 21.08 0.66 -2.89
CA LEU A 230 20.56 -0.38 -3.77
C LEU A 230 19.23 0.12 -4.35
N LYS A 231 19.12 0.35 -5.66
CA LYS A 231 17.87 0.77 -6.32
C LYS A 231 17.27 -0.39 -7.12
N ALA A 232 16.49 -1.25 -6.47
CA ALA A 232 16.05 -2.53 -7.02
C ALA A 232 15.30 -2.37 -8.35
N LYS A 233 14.24 -1.54 -8.37
CA LYS A 233 13.43 -1.29 -9.58
C LYS A 233 14.18 -0.56 -10.69
N MET A 234 15.18 0.26 -10.32
CA MET A 234 15.97 1.01 -11.29
C MET A 234 17.08 0.17 -11.92
N GLY A 235 17.49 -0.92 -11.27
CA GLY A 235 18.59 -1.75 -11.74
C GLY A 235 19.93 -1.04 -11.56
N THR A 236 20.14 -0.29 -10.46
CA THR A 236 21.42 0.39 -10.23
C THR A 236 21.86 0.36 -8.77
N ALA A 237 23.13 0.07 -8.54
CA ALA A 237 23.80 0.37 -7.29
C ALA A 237 24.41 1.77 -7.39
N GLU A 238 24.28 2.60 -6.36
CA GLU A 238 24.73 4.00 -6.40
C GLU A 238 25.59 4.35 -5.18
N LEU A 239 26.72 5.01 -5.43
CA LEU A 239 27.46 5.79 -4.45
C LEU A 239 27.00 7.24 -4.53
N ARG A 240 26.71 7.87 -3.39
CA ARG A 240 26.49 9.33 -3.30
C ARG A 240 27.53 9.96 -2.41
N VAL A 241 28.17 10.99 -2.93
CA VAL A 241 29.14 11.84 -2.24
C VAL A 241 28.49 13.19 -1.99
N GLU A 242 28.26 13.52 -0.72
CA GLU A 242 27.68 14.82 -0.34
C GLU A 242 28.70 15.94 -0.55
N THR A 243 28.28 16.98 -1.26
CA THR A 243 29.12 18.13 -1.62
C THR A 243 28.28 19.39 -1.82
N ARG A 244 28.90 20.54 -1.63
CA ARG A 244 28.33 21.85 -1.95
C ARG A 244 28.56 22.27 -3.41
N ASP A 245 29.46 21.60 -4.10
CA ASP A 245 29.74 21.80 -5.53
C ASP A 245 29.62 20.46 -6.28
N PRO A 246 28.38 20.02 -6.56
CA PRO A 246 28.13 18.73 -7.19
C PRO A 246 28.61 18.66 -8.64
N ILE A 247 28.81 19.79 -9.31
CA ILE A 247 29.31 19.84 -10.69
C ILE A 247 30.81 19.58 -10.69
N ALA A 248 31.58 20.27 -9.85
CA ALA A 248 33.02 20.04 -9.74
C ALA A 248 33.32 18.60 -9.26
N ALA A 249 32.61 18.14 -8.22
CA ALA A 249 32.79 16.78 -7.71
C ALA A 249 32.44 15.71 -8.74
N GLU A 250 31.36 15.88 -9.53
CA GLU A 250 31.03 14.92 -10.58
C GLU A 250 32.09 14.92 -11.69
N SER A 251 32.60 16.07 -12.10
CA SER A 251 33.59 16.14 -13.17
C SER A 251 34.84 15.33 -12.83
N VAL A 252 35.31 15.42 -11.59
CA VAL A 252 36.48 14.65 -11.14
C VAL A 252 36.15 13.17 -11.00
N LEU A 253 34.96 12.83 -10.47
CA LEU A 253 34.54 11.42 -10.40
C LEU A 253 34.44 10.81 -11.79
N ARG A 254 33.92 11.53 -12.79
CA ARG A 254 33.78 11.05 -14.17
C ARG A 254 35.11 10.65 -14.81
N GLU A 255 36.21 11.28 -14.43
CA GLU A 255 37.55 10.93 -14.91
C GLU A 255 38.12 9.67 -14.26
N LEU A 256 37.57 9.27 -13.09
CA LEU A 256 38.08 8.17 -12.27
C LEU A 256 37.22 6.91 -12.33
N VAL A 257 35.94 7.02 -12.72
CA VAL A 257 35.02 5.87 -12.78
C VAL A 257 35.40 4.89 -13.88
N ASP A 258 35.09 3.61 -13.65
CA ASP A 258 35.29 2.57 -14.65
C ASP A 258 34.39 2.83 -15.89
N PRO A 259 34.79 2.42 -17.11
CA PRO A 259 34.09 2.79 -18.36
C PRO A 259 32.62 2.40 -18.45
N ASP A 260 32.22 1.32 -17.77
CA ASP A 260 30.84 0.81 -17.77
C ASP A 260 29.96 1.46 -16.70
N TRP A 261 30.51 2.39 -15.91
CA TRP A 261 29.80 3.09 -14.84
C TRP A 261 29.39 4.48 -15.32
N ARG A 262 28.40 5.06 -14.64
CA ARG A 262 27.92 6.41 -14.96
C ARG A 262 27.95 7.31 -13.75
N THR A 263 28.17 8.58 -13.97
CA THR A 263 28.05 9.60 -12.93
C THR A 263 26.65 10.22 -12.90
N THR A 264 26.24 10.72 -11.74
CA THR A 264 24.97 11.44 -11.55
C THR A 264 25.20 12.73 -10.77
N ILE A 265 24.31 13.70 -10.96
CA ILE A 265 24.37 15.01 -10.29
C ILE A 265 23.00 15.29 -9.66
N ALA A 266 23.01 15.78 -8.43
CA ALA A 266 21.85 16.39 -7.80
C ALA A 266 22.26 17.63 -6.99
N LYS A 267 21.28 18.36 -6.45
CA LYS A 267 21.49 19.64 -5.74
C LYS A 267 22.57 19.59 -4.65
N SER A 268 22.75 18.46 -3.96
CA SER A 268 23.62 18.34 -2.79
C SER A 268 24.58 17.15 -2.86
N TYR A 269 24.69 16.47 -4.00
CA TYR A 269 25.59 15.34 -4.14
C TYR A 269 26.02 15.13 -5.60
N ALA A 270 27.22 14.58 -5.75
CA ALA A 270 27.65 13.88 -6.97
C ALA A 270 27.58 12.37 -6.72
N GLY A 271 27.19 11.60 -7.72
CA GLY A 271 27.00 10.16 -7.59
C GLY A 271 27.72 9.37 -8.67
N VAL A 272 27.92 8.08 -8.36
CA VAL A 272 28.45 7.08 -9.29
C VAL A 272 27.51 5.89 -9.23
N GLU A 273 27.04 5.44 -10.38
CA GLU A 273 26.12 4.32 -10.52
C GLU A 273 26.74 3.19 -11.33
N VAL A 274 26.57 1.97 -10.81
CA VAL A 274 26.88 0.73 -11.50
C VAL A 274 25.56 0.12 -11.98
N PRO A 275 25.39 -0.15 -13.29
CA PRO A 275 24.21 -0.83 -13.80
C PRO A 275 24.17 -2.29 -13.31
N VAL A 276 22.97 -2.71 -12.92
CA VAL A 276 22.63 -4.07 -12.48
C VAL A 276 21.30 -4.45 -13.13
N ALA A 277 20.91 -5.72 -13.08
CA ALA A 277 19.56 -6.12 -13.49
C ALA A 277 18.48 -5.52 -12.57
N ARG A 278 17.35 -5.12 -13.14
CA ARG A 278 16.18 -4.70 -12.35
C ARG A 278 15.65 -5.88 -11.55
N VAL A 279 15.29 -5.60 -10.31
CA VAL A 279 14.66 -6.55 -9.40
C VAL A 279 13.29 -6.02 -9.04
N ASP A 280 12.27 -6.86 -9.18
CA ASP A 280 10.94 -6.59 -8.64
C ASP A 280 10.89 -7.07 -7.18
N PRO A 281 10.93 -6.16 -6.19
CA PRO A 281 10.94 -6.52 -4.77
C PRO A 281 9.59 -7.08 -4.29
N THR A 282 8.59 -7.17 -5.18
CA THR A 282 7.30 -7.79 -4.89
C THR A 282 7.25 -9.27 -5.26
N LEU A 283 8.29 -9.83 -5.89
CA LEU A 283 8.41 -11.28 -6.13
C LEU A 283 8.85 -12.03 -4.87
N ASP A 284 8.85 -13.37 -4.92
CA ASP A 284 9.41 -14.17 -3.83
C ASP A 284 10.92 -13.88 -3.71
N PHE A 285 11.41 -13.74 -2.47
CA PHE A 285 12.82 -13.43 -2.25
C PHE A 285 13.74 -14.50 -2.85
N ALA A 286 13.35 -15.77 -2.81
CA ALA A 286 14.15 -16.86 -3.39
C ALA A 286 14.36 -16.71 -4.90
N GLU A 287 13.40 -16.11 -5.61
CA GLU A 287 13.50 -15.86 -7.06
C GLU A 287 14.46 -14.70 -7.39
N VAL A 288 14.52 -13.70 -6.51
CA VAL A 288 15.36 -12.51 -6.72
C VAL A 288 16.71 -12.59 -6.02
N GLU A 289 16.95 -13.61 -5.19
CA GLU A 289 18.15 -13.81 -4.38
C GLU A 289 19.47 -13.69 -5.17
N PRO A 290 19.63 -14.34 -6.34
CA PRO A 290 20.88 -14.22 -7.12
C PRO A 290 21.11 -12.79 -7.63
N HIS A 291 20.02 -12.09 -8.01
CA HIS A 291 20.10 -10.71 -8.46
C HIS A 291 20.45 -9.75 -7.32
N VAL A 292 19.94 -10.01 -6.10
CA VAL A 292 20.32 -9.28 -4.89
C VAL A 292 21.82 -9.42 -4.61
N ARG A 293 22.41 -10.61 -4.77
CA ARG A 293 23.87 -10.77 -4.62
C ARG A 293 24.65 -9.92 -5.61
N HIS A 294 24.26 -9.87 -6.88
CA HIS A 294 24.89 -8.98 -7.86
C HIS A 294 24.81 -7.50 -7.46
N PHE A 295 23.69 -7.06 -6.85
CA PHE A 295 23.59 -5.72 -6.28
C PHE A 295 24.60 -5.51 -5.14
N LEU A 296 24.70 -6.45 -4.20
CA LEU A 296 25.64 -6.35 -3.07
C LEU A 296 27.10 -6.35 -3.54
N GLU A 297 27.45 -7.17 -4.53
CA GLU A 297 28.76 -7.15 -5.19
C GLU A 297 29.06 -5.79 -5.84
N ALA A 298 28.08 -5.20 -6.54
CA ALA A 298 28.23 -3.87 -7.12
C ALA A 298 28.43 -2.78 -6.04
N LEU A 299 27.74 -2.88 -4.89
CA LEU A 299 27.96 -1.98 -3.75
C LEU A 299 29.35 -2.17 -3.13
N VAL A 300 29.88 -3.39 -3.09
CA VAL A 300 31.27 -3.62 -2.67
C VAL A 300 32.26 -2.94 -3.62
N LYS A 301 32.08 -3.09 -4.93
CA LYS A 301 32.91 -2.40 -5.93
C LYS A 301 32.87 -0.88 -5.77
N LEU A 302 31.69 -0.30 -5.55
CA LEU A 302 31.53 1.13 -5.28
C LEU A 302 32.20 1.56 -3.97
N ARG A 303 32.14 0.72 -2.93
CA ARG A 303 32.84 0.97 -1.67
C ARG A 303 34.35 0.94 -1.86
N GLU A 304 34.88 -0.04 -2.59
CA GLU A 304 36.30 -0.15 -2.89
C GLU A 304 36.77 1.04 -3.72
N PHE A 305 35.99 1.43 -4.74
CA PHE A 305 36.22 2.64 -5.53
C PHE A 305 36.32 3.89 -4.64
N TYR A 306 35.35 4.10 -3.74
CA TYR A 306 35.36 5.21 -2.78
C TYR A 306 36.62 5.23 -1.90
N LEU A 307 37.18 4.06 -1.58
CA LEU A 307 38.36 3.92 -0.72
C LEU A 307 39.69 3.96 -1.48
N ARG A 308 39.69 3.99 -2.83
CA ARG A 308 40.91 4.19 -3.62
C ARG A 308 41.53 5.54 -3.26
N ARG A 309 42.86 5.61 -3.19
CA ARG A 309 43.56 6.80 -2.71
C ARG A 309 43.26 8.02 -3.57
N GLU A 310 43.36 7.89 -4.90
CA GLU A 310 43.07 9.00 -5.82
C GLU A 310 41.61 9.47 -5.75
N VAL A 311 40.66 8.56 -5.53
CA VAL A 311 39.23 8.88 -5.43
C VAL A 311 38.93 9.60 -4.12
N ALA A 312 39.47 9.12 -3.00
CA ALA A 312 39.29 9.75 -1.71
C ALA A 312 39.91 11.17 -1.68
N GLU A 313 41.11 11.34 -2.24
CA GLU A 313 41.77 12.65 -2.39
C GLU A 313 40.92 13.60 -3.27
N ALA A 314 40.41 13.10 -4.40
CA ALA A 314 39.53 13.85 -5.29
C ALA A 314 38.22 14.30 -4.63
N ILE A 315 37.56 13.38 -3.90
CA ILE A 315 36.32 13.67 -3.17
C ILE A 315 36.57 14.77 -2.15
N GLU A 316 37.60 14.64 -1.31
CA GLU A 316 37.89 15.62 -0.26
C GLU A 316 38.26 16.99 -0.81
N ALA A 317 39.03 17.05 -1.91
CA ALA A 317 39.35 18.31 -2.58
C ALA A 317 38.11 19.05 -3.12
N ASN A 318 37.03 18.32 -3.44
CA ASN A 318 35.84 18.84 -4.13
C ASN A 318 34.56 18.85 -3.28
N ARG A 319 34.64 18.68 -1.95
CA ARG A 319 33.48 18.86 -1.04
C ARG A 319 32.99 20.30 -0.91
N GLY A 320 33.78 21.25 -1.39
CA GLY A 320 33.56 22.69 -1.27
C GLY A 320 34.45 23.29 -0.18
N MET A 321 35.53 23.95 -0.58
CA MET A 321 36.26 24.87 0.29
C MET A 321 35.28 25.95 0.79
N ARG A 322 35.33 26.26 2.09
CA ARG A 322 34.72 27.50 2.61
C ARG A 322 35.47 28.64 1.89
N ARG A 323 34.87 29.23 0.86
CA ARG A 323 35.34 30.54 0.39
C ARG A 323 35.13 31.47 1.59
N SER A 324 36.26 31.91 2.15
CA SER A 324 36.34 32.94 3.19
C SER A 324 35.63 34.20 2.76
#